data_AF-A0A0B7C0D5-F1
#
_entry.id   AF-A0A0B7C0D5-F1
#
_cell.length_a   1.000
_cell.length_b   1.000
_cell.length_c   1.000
_cell.angle_alpha   90.00
_cell.angle_beta   90.00
_cell.angle_gamma   90.00
#
_symmetry.space_group_name_H-M   'P 1'
#
loop_
_entity.id
_entity.type
_entity.pdbx_description
1 polymer ?
#
loop_
_entity_poly.entity_id
_entity_poly.type
_entity_poly.pdbx_seq_one_letter_code
_entity_poly.pdbx_strand_id
1 'polypeptide(L)'
;AGQVWLRFKEPDLHRPIKVPIALPAVLCLVSLAIVALTFYQKTVESLLALGLVGVGSMLYLVGNRWTHKPDVIQSKITYVNIFFQKLLLVVPQESEKDLNWD
;
A
#
# COMPACT_ATOMS: atom_id res chain seq x y z
N ALA A 1 4.35 -5.99 -13.04
CA ALA A 1 4.29 -4.74 -13.84
C ALA A 1 5.28 -3.68 -13.36
N GLY A 2 5.31 -3.33 -12.06
CA GLY A 2 6.21 -2.31 -11.51
C GLY A 2 7.69 -2.53 -11.82
N GLN A 3 8.21 -3.76 -11.67
CA GLN A 3 9.63 -4.05 -11.97
C GLN A 3 10.04 -3.89 -13.44
N VAL A 4 9.10 -4.12 -14.37
CA VAL A 4 9.32 -3.88 -15.81
C VAL A 4 9.27 -2.37 -16.08
N TRP A 5 8.29 -1.68 -15.51
CA TRP A 5 8.13 -0.25 -15.69
C TRP A 5 9.28 0.58 -15.09
N LEU A 6 9.74 0.21 -13.89
CA LEU A 6 10.88 0.84 -13.23
C LEU A 6 12.19 0.65 -13.99
N ARG A 7 12.29 -0.33 -14.90
CA ARG A 7 13.46 -0.47 -15.80
C ARG A 7 13.43 0.51 -16.96
N PHE A 8 12.25 0.89 -17.43
CA PHE A 8 12.10 1.88 -18.49
C PHE A 8 12.19 3.31 -17.97
N LYS A 9 11.64 3.57 -16.76
CA LYS A 9 11.57 4.93 -16.21
C LYS A 9 12.83 5.34 -15.44
N GLU A 10 13.49 4.41 -14.74
CA GLU A 10 14.66 4.70 -13.90
C GLU A 10 15.76 3.65 -14.14
N PRO A 11 16.53 3.81 -15.23
CA PRO A 11 17.57 2.85 -15.63
C PRO A 11 18.82 2.89 -14.72
N ASP A 12 19.07 4.02 -14.04
CA ASP A 12 20.31 4.28 -13.30
C ASP A 12 20.29 3.80 -11.83
N LEU A 13 19.23 3.11 -11.42
CA LEU A 13 19.15 2.52 -10.09
C LEU A 13 20.18 1.38 -9.94
N HIS A 14 21.01 1.44 -8.89
CA HIS A 14 21.98 0.39 -8.57
C HIS A 14 21.25 -0.92 -8.27
N ARG A 15 21.38 -1.92 -9.15
CA ARG A 15 20.69 -3.22 -9.04
C ARG A 15 21.68 -4.31 -8.65
N PRO A 16 21.66 -4.81 -7.40
CA PRO A 16 22.58 -5.86 -6.95
C PRO A 16 22.30 -7.25 -7.56
N ILE A 17 21.10 -7.50 -8.11
CA ILE A 17 20.72 -8.78 -8.75
C ILE A 17 19.97 -8.51 -10.07
N LYS A 18 20.50 -9.03 -11.19
CA LYS A 18 19.92 -8.87 -12.54
C LYS A 18 19.12 -10.12 -12.93
N VAL A 19 17.79 -10.01 -12.89
CA VAL A 19 16.87 -11.02 -13.44
C VAL A 19 16.48 -10.73 -14.90
N PRO A 20 16.24 -11.75 -15.75
CA PRO A 20 15.78 -11.55 -17.12
C PRO A 20 14.35 -10.97 -17.15
N ILE A 21 14.12 -10.01 -18.06
CA ILE A 21 12.83 -9.27 -18.19
C ILE A 21 11.69 -10.18 -18.67
N ALA A 22 12.01 -11.27 -19.35
CA ALA A 22 11.03 -12.27 -19.79
C ALA A 22 10.23 -12.86 -18.61
N LEU A 23 10.87 -13.02 -17.45
CA LEU A 23 10.26 -13.64 -16.28
C LEU A 23 9.09 -12.80 -15.70
N PRO A 24 9.27 -11.50 -15.37
CA PRO A 24 8.16 -10.66 -14.92
C PRO A 24 7.12 -10.39 -16.02
N ALA A 25 7.48 -10.46 -17.31
CA ALA A 25 6.54 -10.31 -18.41
C ALA A 25 5.57 -11.50 -18.52
N VAL A 26 6.10 -12.74 -18.51
CA VAL A 26 5.29 -13.96 -18.53
C VAL A 26 4.42 -14.04 -17.28
N LEU A 27 4.97 -13.70 -16.10
CA LEU A 27 4.20 -13.64 -14.85
C LEU A 27 3.01 -12.69 -14.96
N CYS A 28 3.21 -11.51 -15.56
CA CYS A 28 2.12 -10.56 -15.79
C CYS A 28 1.04 -11.15 -16.70
N LEU A 29 1.42 -11.80 -17.82
CA LEU A 29 0.45 -12.44 -18.73
C LEU A 29 -0.35 -13.54 -18.04
N VAL A 30 0.31 -14.44 -17.31
CA VAL A 30 -0.33 -15.52 -16.56
C VAL A 30 -1.26 -14.95 -15.48
N SER A 31 -0.81 -13.93 -14.73
CA SER A 31 -1.65 -13.29 -13.72
C SER A 31 -2.93 -12.69 -14.29
N LEU A 32 -2.85 -12.10 -15.49
CA LEU A 32 -3.99 -11.47 -16.15
C LEU A 32 -4.99 -12.53 -16.65
N ALA A 33 -4.49 -13.64 -17.17
CA ALA A 33 -5.31 -14.80 -17.54
C ALA A 33 -5.99 -15.44 -16.32
N ILE A 34 -5.28 -15.56 -15.18
CA ILE A 34 -5.87 -16.06 -13.93
C ILE A 34 -6.98 -15.14 -13.45
N VAL A 35 -6.76 -13.82 -13.45
CA VAL A 35 -7.79 -12.85 -13.06
C VAL A 35 -9.01 -12.95 -13.98
N ALA A 36 -8.82 -13.05 -15.29
CA ALA A 36 -9.94 -13.25 -16.21
C ALA A 36 -10.70 -14.54 -15.88
N LEU A 37 -9.98 -15.65 -15.67
CA LEU A 37 -10.56 -16.94 -15.31
C LEU A 37 -11.36 -16.89 -13.99
N THR A 38 -10.83 -16.22 -12.95
CA THR A 38 -11.53 -16.08 -11.67
C THR A 38 -12.78 -15.22 -11.80
N PHE A 39 -12.74 -14.19 -12.67
CA PHE A 39 -13.93 -13.42 -13.03
C PHE A 39 -15.01 -14.27 -13.70
N TYR A 40 -14.64 -15.22 -14.55
CA TYR A 40 -15.61 -16.13 -15.19
C TYR A 40 -16.20 -17.15 -14.22
N GLN A 41 -15.40 -17.71 -13.30
CA GLN A 41 -15.89 -18.77 -12.40
C GLN A 41 -16.63 -18.25 -11.17
N LYS A 42 -16.21 -17.10 -10.61
CA LYS A 42 -16.73 -16.55 -9.35
C LYS A 42 -16.89 -15.02 -9.44
N THR A 43 -17.72 -14.58 -10.38
CA THR A 43 -17.91 -13.16 -10.69
C THR A 43 -18.36 -12.34 -9.47
N VAL A 44 -19.24 -12.89 -8.61
CA VAL A 44 -19.76 -12.18 -7.43
C VAL A 44 -18.65 -11.89 -6.42
N GLU A 45 -17.86 -12.90 -6.05
CA GLU A 45 -16.75 -12.76 -5.10
C GLU A 45 -15.67 -11.79 -5.63
N SER A 46 -15.39 -11.89 -6.93
CA SER A 46 -14.41 -11.01 -7.58
C SER A 46 -14.89 -9.55 -7.64
N LEU A 47 -16.19 -9.32 -7.83
CA LEU A 47 -16.77 -7.98 -7.82
C LEU A 47 -16.76 -7.35 -6.42
N LEU A 48 -17.02 -8.13 -5.37
CA LEU A 48 -16.87 -7.67 -3.99
C LEU A 48 -15.41 -7.27 -3.69
N ALA A 49 -14.45 -8.08 -4.14
CA ALA A 49 -13.03 -7.75 -4.01
C ALA A 49 -12.67 -6.44 -4.75
N LEU A 50 -13.15 -6.24 -5.97
CA LEU A 50 -12.99 -4.98 -6.68
C LEU A 50 -13.65 -3.80 -5.96
N GLY A 51 -14.86 -4.01 -5.41
CA GLY A 51 -15.56 -3.02 -4.61
C GLY A 51 -14.73 -2.58 -3.40
N LEU A 52 -14.13 -3.53 -2.69
CA LEU A 52 -13.29 -3.26 -1.51
C LEU A 52 -12.00 -2.50 -1.87
N VAL A 53 -11.34 -2.88 -2.98
CA VAL A 53 -10.19 -2.13 -3.51
C VAL A 53 -10.60 -0.71 -3.92
N GLY A 54 -11.78 -0.55 -4.51
CA GLY A 54 -12.38 0.74 -4.82
C GLY A 54 -12.60 1.59 -3.58
N VAL A 55 -13.19 1.02 -2.53
CA VAL A 55 -13.40 1.71 -1.23
C VAL A 55 -12.07 2.15 -0.63
N GLY A 56 -11.05 1.28 -0.61
CA GLY A 56 -9.71 1.64 -0.14
C GLY A 56 -9.11 2.80 -0.92
N SER A 57 -9.26 2.79 -2.25
CA SER A 57 -8.80 3.88 -3.13
C SER A 57 -9.54 5.20 -2.85
N MET A 58 -10.86 5.15 -2.67
CA MET A 58 -11.65 6.33 -2.32
C MET A 58 -11.25 6.89 -0.95
N LEU A 59 -11.06 6.03 0.06
CA LEU A 59 -10.62 6.45 1.39
C LEU A 59 -9.23 7.10 1.38
N TYR A 60 -8.30 6.60 0.57
CA TYR A 60 -6.98 7.21 0.40
C TYR A 60 -7.09 8.63 -0.16
N LEU A 61 -7.91 8.83 -1.20
CA LEU A 61 -8.13 10.15 -1.78
C LEU A 61 -8.73 11.12 -0.75
N VAL A 62 -9.74 10.68 0.00
CA VAL A 62 -10.35 11.48 1.07
C VAL A 62 -9.32 11.83 2.15
N GLY A 63 -8.56 10.84 2.63
CA GLY A 63 -7.59 11.04 3.71
C GLY A 63 -6.40 11.94 3.33
N ASN A 64 -5.94 11.85 2.08
CA ASN A 64 -4.81 12.63 1.56
C ASN A 64 -5.22 14.04 1.14
N ARG A 65 -6.40 14.21 0.54
CA ARG A 65 -6.89 15.53 0.08
C ARG A 65 -7.40 16.40 1.24
N TRP A 66 -7.58 15.84 2.43
CA TRP A 66 -8.03 16.53 3.63
C TRP A 66 -6.90 17.33 4.28
N THR A 67 -6.72 18.58 3.83
CA THR A 67 -5.65 19.49 4.30
C THR A 67 -5.92 20.09 5.68
N HIS A 68 -7.19 20.37 6.03
CA HIS A 68 -7.59 20.85 7.36
C HIS A 68 -8.28 19.72 8.15
N LYS A 69 -7.48 18.82 8.74
CA LYS A 69 -8.03 17.77 9.61
C LYS A 69 -8.60 18.43 10.87
N PRO A 70 -9.91 18.33 11.16
CA PRO A 70 -10.51 18.97 12.32
C PRO A 70 -9.94 18.35 13.59
N ASP A 71 -9.66 19.20 14.58
CA ASP A 71 -8.97 18.81 15.81
C ASP A 71 -9.70 17.70 16.56
N VAL A 72 -11.04 17.66 16.49
CA VAL A 72 -11.88 16.61 17.10
C VAL A 72 -11.51 15.21 16.61
N ILE A 73 -11.20 15.05 15.32
CA ILE A 73 -10.83 13.73 14.76
C ILE A 73 -9.43 13.36 15.24
N GLN A 74 -8.50 14.31 15.22
CA GLN A 74 -7.13 14.08 15.70
C GLN A 74 -7.12 13.72 17.19
N SER A 75 -7.89 14.43 18.02
CA SER A 75 -8.00 14.14 19.45
C SER A 75 -8.54 12.73 19.74
N LYS A 76 -9.54 12.27 18.98
CA LYS A 76 -10.07 10.90 19.12
C LYS A 76 -9.04 9.84 18.72
N ILE A 77 -8.32 10.06 17.62
CA ILE A 77 -7.25 9.15 17.17
C ILE A 77 -6.16 9.06 18.24
N THR A 78 -5.72 10.20 18.80
CA THR A 78 -4.73 10.24 19.87
C THR A 78 -5.21 9.54 21.13
N TYR A 79 -6.48 9.72 21.52
CA TYR A 79 -7.06 9.00 22.67
C TYR A 79 -7.04 7.48 22.48
N VAL A 80 -7.47 7.02 21.31
CA VAL A 80 -7.45 5.59 20.96
C VAL A 80 -6.00 5.07 20.92
N ASN A 81 -5.07 5.85 20.36
CA ASN A 81 -3.67 5.47 20.28
C ASN A 81 -3.05 5.33 21.68
N ILE A 82 -3.28 6.28 22.59
CA ILE A 82 -2.81 6.21 23.99
C ILE A 82 -3.44 5.01 24.72
N PHE A 83 -4.71 4.70 24.47
CA PHE A 83 -5.37 3.53 25.03
C PHE A 83 -4.66 2.24 24.59
N PHE A 84 -4.40 2.07 23.29
CA PHE A 84 -3.68 0.90 22.78
C PHE A 84 -2.22 0.86 23.22
N GLN A 85 -1.54 2.00 23.30
CA GLN A 85 -0.16 2.10 23.80
C GLN A 85 -0.04 1.59 25.23
N LYS A 86 -0.97 1.97 26.11
CA LYS A 86 -1.03 1.48 27.50
C LYS A 86 -1.45 0.02 27.58
N LEU A 87 -2.41 -0.41 26.77
CA LEU A 87 -2.91 -1.80 26.75
C LEU A 87 -1.83 -2.80 26.32
N LEU A 88 -1.06 -2.45 25.29
CA LEU A 88 -0.05 -3.32 24.68
C LEU A 88 1.37 -3.06 25.19
N LEU A 89 1.55 -2.11 26.12
CA LEU A 89 2.86 -1.66 26.63
C LEU A 89 3.84 -1.34 25.48
N VAL A 90 3.38 -0.60 24.48
CA VAL A 90 4.16 -0.25 23.28
C VAL A 90 4.54 1.22 23.27
N VAL A 91 5.78 1.49 22.88
CA VAL A 91 6.37 2.84 22.72
C VAL A 91 6.27 3.24 21.25
N PRO A 92 5.99 4.51 20.92
CA PRO A 92 6.04 4.99 19.54
C PRO A 92 7.44 4.79 18.94
N GLN A 93 7.51 4.63 17.61
CA GLN A 93 8.79 4.57 16.92
C GLN A 93 9.45 5.96 16.95
N GLU A 94 10.70 6.01 17.44
CA GLU A 94 11.55 7.20 17.32
C GLU A 94 11.77 7.48 15.83
N SER A 95 11.54 8.73 15.39
CA SER A 95 11.87 9.11 14.01
C SER A 95 13.38 9.35 13.90
N GLU A 96 13.98 9.07 12.75
CA GLU A 96 15.39 9.38 12.47
C GLU A 96 15.73 10.86 12.71
N LYS A 97 14.73 11.75 12.67
CA LYS A 97 14.86 13.19 12.97
C LYS A 97 14.98 13.51 14.46
N ASP A 98 14.59 12.58 15.33
CA ASP A 98 14.64 12.71 16.79
C ASP A 98 15.89 12.00 17.36
N LEU A 99 16.61 11.21 16.54
CA LEU A 99 17.92 10.65 16.87
C LEU A 99 19.00 11.74 16.73
N ASN A 100 19.16 12.54 17.79
CA ASN A 100 20.36 13.35 17.95
C ASN A 100 21.53 12.42 18.34
N TRP A 101 22.43 12.14 17.40
CA TRP A 101 23.68 11.38 17.61
C TRP A 101 24.81 12.30 18.10
N ASP A 102 24.55 13.11 19.12
CA ASP A 102 25.64 13.73 19.89
C ASP A 102 26.29 12.69 20.82
#